data_AF-A0A925S0B7-F1
#
_entry.id   AF-A0A925S0B7-F1
#
_cell.length_a   1.000
_cell.length_b   1.000
_cell.length_c   1.000
_cell.angle_alpha   90.00
_cell.angle_beta   90.00
_cell.angle_gamma   90.00
#
_symmetry.space_group_name_H-M   'P 1'
#
loop_
_entity.id
_entity.type
_entity.pdbx_description
1 polymer ?
#
loop_
_entity_poly.entity_id
_entity_poly.type
_entity_poly.pdbx_seq_one_letter_code
_entity_poly.pdbx_strand_id
1 'polypeptide(L)'
;MQRDSSFKTLFGALITDESTFENIRWFCREHPCLELGRVSQLRGANDAVPSVSAIDVRFDDDQMRVELKDGRTLGIPLAWFPRLHKGSPEDRSEVSISANGLHWEKLDEDISIAGLLAGRRAQTQFPQKQRHHSRRA
;
A
#
# COMPACT_ATOMS: atom_id res chain seq x y z
N MET A 1 13.78 -44.03 15.68
CA MET A 1 12.46 -43.92 16.36
C MET A 1 12.37 -42.48 16.86
N GLN A 2 11.41 -41.63 16.51
CA GLN A 2 10.05 -41.78 15.98
C GLN A 2 9.84 -40.89 14.73
N ARG A 3 8.79 -41.21 13.97
CA ARG A 3 8.31 -40.54 12.75
C ARG A 3 7.34 -39.42 13.12
N ASP A 4 7.35 -38.33 12.36
CA ASP A 4 6.16 -37.72 11.71
C ASP A 4 6.69 -36.61 10.78
N SER A 5 6.62 -36.69 9.44
CA SER A 5 5.54 -37.04 8.51
C SER A 5 4.41 -36.01 8.42
N SER A 6 4.74 -34.74 8.20
CA SER A 6 3.93 -33.82 7.37
C SER A 6 4.64 -32.47 7.20
N PHE A 7 5.41 -32.32 6.12
CA PHE A 7 5.62 -31.00 5.50
C PHE A 7 5.97 -31.16 4.02
N LYS A 8 5.19 -32.02 3.33
CA LYS A 8 5.12 -32.00 1.88
C LYS A 8 3.79 -31.41 1.51
N THR A 9 3.83 -30.22 0.92
CA THR A 9 3.11 -29.84 -0.32
C THR A 9 2.78 -28.35 -0.23
N LEU A 10 3.52 -27.59 -1.03
CA LEU A 10 3.10 -26.45 -1.85
C LEU A 10 4.17 -25.38 -1.80
N PHE A 11 5.22 -25.53 -2.62
CA PHE A 11 5.62 -24.53 -3.60
C PHE A 11 6.62 -25.23 -4.53
N GLY A 12 6.10 -25.65 -5.67
CA GLY A 12 6.88 -26.16 -6.79
C GLY A 12 7.18 -25.02 -7.76
N ALA A 13 8.41 -25.02 -8.25
CA ALA A 13 8.94 -24.35 -9.44
C ALA A 13 9.17 -22.83 -9.32
N LEU A 14 10.27 -22.22 -9.75
CA LEU A 14 11.47 -22.67 -10.47
C LEU A 14 12.69 -21.97 -9.84
N ILE A 15 13.68 -22.72 -9.38
CA ILE A 15 15.07 -22.22 -9.31
C ILE A 15 15.89 -23.20 -10.13
N THR A 16 16.05 -22.89 -11.41
CA THR A 16 17.02 -23.52 -12.27
C THR A 16 18.34 -22.83 -12.02
N ASP A 17 19.14 -23.37 -11.10
CA ASP A 17 20.61 -23.40 -11.12
C ASP A 17 21.19 -23.60 -9.70
N GLU A 18 22.20 -24.46 -9.62
CA GLU A 18 22.84 -24.95 -8.38
C GLU A 18 23.88 -23.96 -7.80
N SER A 19 24.08 -22.79 -8.42
CA SER A 19 25.07 -21.79 -7.99
C SER A 19 24.54 -20.70 -7.04
N THR A 20 23.24 -20.73 -6.68
CA THR A 20 22.66 -19.77 -5.71
C THR A 20 22.52 -20.34 -4.29
N PHE A 21 22.90 -21.60 -4.05
CA PHE A 21 22.76 -22.23 -2.72
C PHE A 21 23.88 -21.85 -1.74
N GLU A 22 25.03 -21.36 -2.22
CA GLU A 22 26.16 -20.96 -1.37
C GLU A 22 26.12 -19.48 -0.96
N ASN A 23 25.38 -18.61 -1.66
CA ASN A 23 25.30 -17.18 -1.34
C ASN A 23 24.36 -16.84 -0.15
N ILE A 24 23.42 -17.72 0.20
CA ILE A 24 22.54 -17.52 1.36
C ILE A 24 23.19 -18.03 2.66
N ARG A 25 24.26 -18.84 2.58
CA ARG A 25 25.04 -19.28 3.74
C ARG A 25 26.01 -18.23 4.28
N TRP A 26 26.37 -17.21 3.49
CA TRP A 26 27.25 -16.12 3.92
C TRP A 26 26.49 -15.04 4.72
N PHE A 27 25.24 -14.72 4.36
CA PHE A 27 24.48 -13.61 4.96
C PHE A 27 24.08 -13.83 6.43
N CYS A 28 23.96 -15.07 6.91
CA CYS A 28 23.57 -15.37 8.30
C CYS A 28 24.75 -15.54 9.29
N ARG A 29 26.01 -15.36 8.86
CA ARG A 29 27.19 -15.62 9.72
C ARG A 29 27.91 -14.36 10.22
N GLU A 30 27.61 -13.15 9.72
CA GLU A 30 28.35 -11.92 10.08
C GLU A 30 27.54 -10.82 10.80
N HIS A 31 26.31 -11.10 11.23
CA HIS A 31 25.57 -10.20 12.14
C HIS A 31 25.37 -10.87 13.51
N PRO A 32 26.38 -10.81 14.41
CA PRO A 32 26.19 -11.21 15.79
C PRO A 32 25.08 -10.37 16.42
N CYS A 33 24.10 -11.05 16.99
CA CYS A 33 23.02 -10.49 17.78
C CYS A 33 23.59 -9.51 18.82
N LEU A 34 23.46 -8.20 18.56
CA LEU A 34 23.70 -7.19 19.55
C LEU A 34 22.42 -7.00 20.36
N GLU A 35 22.52 -7.51 21.59
CA GLU A 35 21.84 -7.16 22.82
C GLU A 35 20.53 -6.36 22.73
N LEU A 36 19.47 -7.03 23.20
CA LEU A 36 18.25 -6.42 23.72
C LEU A 36 18.54 -5.64 25.01
N GLY A 37 19.22 -4.50 24.86
CA GLY A 37 19.34 -3.46 25.87
C GLY A 37 18.33 -2.36 25.59
N ARG A 38 17.17 -2.41 26.28
CA ARG A 38 16.30 -1.26 26.61
C ARG A 38 16.29 -0.09 25.60
N VAL A 39 15.59 -0.23 24.47
CA VAL A 39 15.19 0.93 23.65
C VAL A 39 13.84 1.45 24.16
N SER A 40 13.87 2.02 25.37
CA SER A 40 12.73 2.74 25.94
C SER A 40 12.97 4.25 25.90
N GLN A 41 13.50 4.81 24.81
CA GLN A 41 13.55 6.26 24.59
C GLN A 41 14.00 6.62 23.15
N LEU A 42 13.16 6.36 22.15
CA LEU A 42 13.19 7.12 20.89
C LEU A 42 11.76 7.56 20.54
N ARG A 43 11.12 8.27 21.46
CA ARG A 43 10.13 9.30 21.12
C ARG A 43 10.93 10.59 21.00
N GLY A 44 11.30 10.98 19.79
CA GLY A 44 12.18 12.13 19.62
C GLY A 44 12.65 12.41 18.21
N ALA A 45 11.89 12.00 17.21
CA ALA A 45 11.95 12.63 15.91
C ALA A 45 10.49 12.86 15.51
N ASN A 46 10.16 14.08 15.12
CA ASN A 46 9.14 14.25 14.10
C ASN A 46 9.71 13.52 12.88
N ASP A 47 9.49 12.20 12.81
CA ASP A 47 9.62 11.43 11.58
C ASP A 47 8.51 11.96 10.70
N ALA A 48 8.75 13.15 10.16
CA ALA A 48 8.08 13.65 8.98
C ALA A 48 8.44 12.63 7.92
N VAL A 49 7.66 11.54 7.87
CA VAL A 49 7.54 10.71 6.69
C VAL A 49 7.41 11.74 5.58
N PRO A 50 8.40 11.86 4.68
CA PRO A 50 8.36 12.87 3.65
C PRO A 50 6.97 12.81 3.04
N SER A 51 6.26 13.94 3.02
CA SER A 51 4.85 13.96 2.62
C SER A 51 4.79 13.58 1.15
N VAL A 52 4.65 12.29 0.88
CA VAL A 52 4.57 11.76 -0.47
C VAL A 52 3.22 12.18 -1.01
N SER A 53 3.23 13.09 -1.98
CA SER A 53 2.04 13.58 -2.67
C SER A 53 2.04 13.07 -4.11
N ALA A 54 0.85 12.88 -4.68
CA ALA A 54 0.71 12.66 -6.10
C ALA A 54 0.97 13.95 -6.88
N ILE A 55 1.44 13.80 -8.12
CA ILE A 55 1.62 14.90 -9.09
C ILE A 55 0.81 14.67 -10.36
N ASP A 56 0.55 13.42 -10.72
CA ASP A 56 -0.25 13.06 -11.89
C ASP A 56 -0.93 11.70 -11.69
N VAL A 57 -2.04 11.49 -12.41
CA VAL A 57 -2.78 10.23 -12.44
C VAL A 57 -3.16 9.91 -13.88
N ARG A 58 -2.83 8.70 -14.33
CA ARG A 58 -3.20 8.18 -15.65
C ARG A 58 -3.94 6.86 -15.54
N PHE A 59 -4.75 6.58 -16.56
CA PHE A 59 -5.56 5.38 -16.62
C PHE A 59 -5.25 4.60 -17.90
N ASP A 60 -4.99 3.31 -17.71
CA ASP A 60 -5.02 2.30 -18.77
C ASP A 60 -6.37 1.54 -18.69
N ASP A 61 -6.55 0.52 -19.52
CA ASP A 61 -7.79 -0.28 -19.56
C ASP A 61 -8.15 -0.90 -18.20
N ASP A 62 -7.15 -1.42 -17.47
CA ASP A 62 -7.33 -2.16 -16.21
C ASP A 62 -6.49 -1.60 -15.03
N GLN A 63 -5.63 -0.61 -15.28
CA GLN A 63 -4.70 -0.05 -14.28
C GLN A 63 -4.88 1.46 -14.12
N MET A 64 -4.73 1.93 -12.88
CA MET A 64 -4.50 3.33 -12.52
C MET A 64 -3.02 3.50 -12.20
N ARG A 65 -2.38 4.48 -12.82
CA ARG A 65 -1.00 4.87 -12.54
C ARG A 65 -0.97 6.19 -11.81
N VAL A 66 -0.27 6.25 -10.68
CA VAL A 66 -0.10 7.47 -9.89
C VAL A 66 1.38 7.84 -9.87
N GLU A 67 1.71 9.01 -10.39
CA GLU A 67 3.05 9.58 -10.30
C GLU A 67 3.17 10.34 -8.98
N LEU A 68 4.24 10.07 -8.23
CA LEU A 68 4.52 10.68 -6.94
C LEU A 68 5.62 11.71 -7.07
N LYS A 69 5.58 12.72 -6.21
CA LYS A 69 6.58 13.82 -6.19
C LYS A 69 8.01 13.34 -5.93
N ASP A 70 8.18 12.17 -5.32
CA ASP A 70 9.49 11.55 -5.05
C ASP A 70 10.05 10.76 -6.26
N GLY A 71 9.36 10.80 -7.41
CA GLY A 71 9.79 10.15 -8.65
C GLY A 71 9.33 8.70 -8.81
N ARG A 72 8.61 8.14 -7.83
CA ARG A 72 8.02 6.80 -7.97
C ARG A 72 6.71 6.85 -8.78
N THR A 73 6.40 5.74 -9.43
CA THR A 73 5.09 5.51 -10.06
C THR A 73 4.44 4.28 -9.43
N LEU A 74 3.21 4.43 -8.96
CA LEU A 74 2.41 3.32 -8.45
C LEU A 74 1.50 2.80 -9.56
N GLY A 75 1.53 1.50 -9.84
CA GLY A 75 0.55 0.82 -10.69
C GLY A 75 -0.47 0.08 -9.82
N ILE A 76 -1.74 0.43 -9.94
CA ILE A 76 -2.82 -0.10 -9.08
C ILE A 76 -3.97 -0.61 -9.96
N PRO A 77 -4.45 -1.86 -9.77
CA PRO A 77 -5.57 -2.36 -10.54
C PRO A 77 -6.84 -1.55 -10.31
N LEU A 78 -7.50 -1.11 -11.38
CA LEU A 78 -8.79 -0.40 -11.31
C LEU A 78 -9.87 -1.23 -10.61
N ALA A 79 -9.78 -2.56 -10.70
CA ALA A 79 -10.68 -3.49 -10.02
C ALA A 79 -10.73 -3.29 -8.49
N TRP A 80 -9.73 -2.62 -7.89
CA TRP A 80 -9.73 -2.28 -6.46
C TRP A 80 -10.70 -1.16 -6.11
N PHE A 81 -11.11 -0.35 -7.08
CA PHE A 81 -11.99 0.82 -6.92
C PHE A 81 -13.22 0.67 -7.83
N PRO A 82 -14.26 -0.06 -7.40
CA PRO A 82 -15.40 -0.38 -8.27
C PRO A 82 -16.16 0.82 -8.83
N ARG A 83 -16.15 1.99 -8.15
CA ARG A 83 -16.79 3.22 -8.67
C ARG A 83 -15.95 3.81 -9.80
N LEU A 84 -14.63 3.92 -9.59
CA LEU A 84 -13.68 4.37 -10.58
C LEU A 84 -13.63 3.46 -11.82
N HIS A 85 -13.65 2.14 -11.61
CA HIS A 85 -13.70 1.14 -12.69
C HIS A 85 -14.99 1.22 -13.53
N LYS A 86 -16.12 1.64 -12.94
CA LYS A 86 -17.38 1.82 -13.67
C LYS A 86 -17.54 3.21 -14.29
N GLY A 87 -16.75 4.19 -13.85
CA GLY A 87 -16.78 5.55 -14.41
C GLY A 87 -16.30 5.59 -15.85
N SER A 88 -16.80 6.56 -16.62
CA SER A 88 -16.33 6.81 -17.99
C SER A 88 -14.89 7.35 -18.00
N PRO A 89 -14.17 7.29 -19.12
CA PRO A 89 -12.85 7.92 -19.23
C PRO A 89 -12.89 9.42 -18.93
N GLU A 90 -13.95 10.13 -19.29
CA GLU A 90 -14.10 11.55 -18.95
C GLU A 90 -14.20 11.73 -17.43
N ASP A 91 -15.06 10.96 -16.76
CA ASP A 91 -15.24 11.04 -15.32
C ASP A 91 -13.96 10.72 -14.54
N ARG A 92 -13.16 9.76 -15.03
CA ARG A 92 -11.86 9.42 -14.44
C ARG A 92 -10.83 10.53 -14.62
N SER A 93 -10.92 11.30 -15.70
CA SER A 93 -10.00 12.42 -15.96
C SER A 93 -10.30 13.63 -15.06
N GLU A 94 -11.51 13.73 -14.51
CA GLU A 94 -11.94 14.79 -13.58
C GLU A 94 -11.44 14.53 -12.13
N VAL A 95 -10.13 14.30 -11.98
CA VAL A 95 -9.49 14.10 -10.67
C VAL A 95 -9.02 15.41 -10.05
N SER A 96 -9.27 15.57 -8.75
CA SER A 96 -8.65 16.60 -7.92
C SER A 96 -7.52 15.98 -7.09
N ILE A 97 -6.29 16.46 -7.29
CA ILE A 97 -5.10 16.00 -6.56
C ILE A 97 -4.85 16.92 -5.37
N SER A 98 -4.73 16.35 -4.17
CA SER A 98 -4.39 17.06 -2.95
C SER A 98 -3.08 16.54 -2.34
N ALA A 99 -2.61 17.17 -1.27
CA ALA A 99 -1.40 16.74 -0.58
C ALA A 99 -1.50 15.32 0.03
N ASN A 100 -2.72 14.82 0.27
CA ASN A 100 -2.97 13.57 0.98
C ASN A 100 -3.73 12.51 0.16
N GLY A 101 -4.25 12.86 -1.01
CA GLY A 101 -5.14 11.97 -1.76
C GLY A 101 -5.54 12.45 -3.15
N LEU A 102 -6.43 11.66 -3.74
CA LEU A 102 -7.07 11.86 -5.03
C LEU A 102 -8.59 11.84 -4.79
N HIS A 103 -9.30 12.79 -5.39
CA HIS A 103 -10.74 12.94 -5.20
C HIS A 103 -11.45 13.06 -6.55
N TRP A 104 -12.54 12.32 -6.71
CA TRP A 104 -13.46 12.43 -7.85
C TRP A 104 -14.85 12.81 -7.35
N GLU A 105 -15.25 14.06 -7.57
CA GLU A 105 -16.56 14.59 -7.14
C GLU A 105 -17.71 13.82 -7.81
N LYS A 106 -17.63 13.65 -9.14
CA LYS A 106 -18.70 13.02 -9.94
C LYS A 106 -18.89 11.53 -9.61
N LEU A 107 -17.81 10.86 -9.22
CA LEU A 107 -17.82 9.43 -8.89
C LEU A 107 -17.99 9.17 -7.39
N ASP A 108 -18.01 10.21 -6.55
CA ASP A 108 -18.01 10.14 -5.08
C ASP A 108 -16.90 9.17 -4.60
N GLU A 109 -15.67 9.34 -5.09
CA GLU A 109 -14.56 8.46 -4.77
C GLU A 109 -13.35 9.24 -4.22
N ASP A 110 -12.83 8.76 -3.09
CA ASP A 110 -11.70 9.33 -2.38
C ASP A 110 -10.62 8.26 -2.15
N ILE A 111 -9.42 8.52 -2.65
CA ILE A 111 -8.29 7.60 -2.54
C ILE A 111 -7.12 8.28 -1.82
N SER A 112 -6.68 7.71 -0.70
CA SER A 112 -5.53 8.22 0.06
C SER A 112 -4.20 7.72 -0.49
N ILE A 113 -3.23 8.62 -0.69
CA ILE A 113 -1.85 8.25 -1.10
C ILE A 113 -1.19 7.37 -0.05
N ALA A 114 -1.35 7.68 1.24
CA ALA A 114 -0.85 6.84 2.32
C ALA A 114 -1.51 5.45 2.32
N GLY A 115 -2.80 5.37 1.96
CA GLY A 115 -3.51 4.11 1.77
C GLY A 115 -2.91 3.27 0.65
N LEU A 116 -2.65 3.88 -0.51
CA LEU A 116 -2.02 3.22 -1.65
C LEU A 116 -0.61 2.70 -1.31
N LEU A 117 0.22 3.53 -0.65
CA LEU A 117 1.56 3.14 -0.22
C LEU A 117 1.57 1.99 0.80
N ALA A 118 0.51 1.88 1.60
CA ALA A 118 0.31 0.77 2.53
C ALA A 118 -0.34 -0.47 1.89
N GLY A 119 -0.56 -0.48 0.57
CA GLY A 119 -1.20 -1.58 -0.15
C GLY A 119 -2.69 -1.76 0.18
N ARG A 120 -3.36 -0.71 0.68
CA ARG A 120 -4.79 -0.76 1.01
C ARG A 120 -5.62 -0.52 -0.24
N ARG A 121 -6.49 -1.47 -0.56
CA ARG A 121 -7.59 -1.29 -1.53
C ARG A 121 -8.66 -0.34 -0.99
N ALA A 122 -9.58 0.11 -1.85
CA ALA A 122 -10.68 1.00 -1.51
C ALA A 122 -11.20 0.79 -0.09
N GLN A 123 -10.92 1.75 0.78
CA GLN A 123 -11.63 1.90 2.04
C GLN A 123 -12.71 2.92 1.74
N THR A 124 -13.87 2.46 1.25
CA THR A 124 -15.03 3.34 1.12
C THR A 124 -15.36 3.86 2.53
N GLN A 125 -14.79 5.01 2.89
CA GLN A 125 -15.18 5.73 4.09
C GLN A 125 -16.46 6.46 3.71
N PHE A 126 -17.60 5.82 3.95
CA PHE A 126 -18.88 6.52 3.95
C PHE A 126 -18.72 7.77 4.82
N PRO A 127 -19.20 8.96 4.38
CA PRO A 127 -19.20 10.11 5.25
C PRO A 127 -19.97 9.73 6.50
N GLN A 128 -19.27 9.68 7.63
CA GLN A 128 -19.89 9.71 8.94
C GLN A 128 -20.57 11.08 9.02
N LYS A 129 -21.80 11.20 8.49
CA LYS A 129 -22.67 12.32 8.83
C LYS A 129 -22.63 12.37 10.34
N GLN A 130 -21.99 13.39 10.90
CA GLN A 130 -22.12 13.72 12.30
C GLN A 130 -23.62 13.83 12.55
N ARG A 131 -24.18 12.78 13.13
CA ARG A 131 -25.52 12.83 13.71
C ARG A 131 -25.37 13.78 14.87
N HIS A 132 -25.53 15.07 14.61
CA HIS A 132 -25.90 16.02 15.65
C HIS A 132 -27.20 15.48 16.23
N HIS A 133 -27.08 14.67 17.29
CA HIS A 133 -28.16 14.48 18.23
C HIS A 133 -28.39 15.86 18.83
N SER A 134 -29.33 16.60 18.23
CA SER A 134 -30.03 17.65 18.94
C SER A 134 -30.64 16.98 20.16
N ARG A 135 -29.97 17.12 21.30
CA ARG A 135 -30.60 16.93 22.60
C ARG A 135 -31.61 18.07 22.72
N ARG A 136 -32.86 17.79 22.35
CA ARG A 136 -33.99 18.61 22.78
C ARG A 136 -34.11 18.45 24.29
N ALA A 137 -34.01 19.58 24.98
CA ALA A 137 -34.55 19.79 26.31
C ALA A 137 -36.05 20.11 26.19
#